data_AF-A0A7X9JL45-F1
#
_entry.id   AF-A0A7X9JL45-F1
#
_cell.length_a   1.000
_cell.length_b   1.000
_cell.length_c   1.000
_cell.angle_alpha   90.00
_cell.angle_beta   90.00
_cell.angle_gamma   90.00
#
_symmetry.space_group_name_H-M   'P 1'
#
loop_
_entity.id
_entity.type
_entity.pdbx_description
1 polymer ?
#
loop_
_entity_poly.entity_id
_entity_poly.type
_entity_poly.pdbx_seq_one_letter_code
_entity_poly.pdbx_strand_id
1 'polypeptide(L)'
;MLELIESLAVYEKTVEGKKYFFAKLGDRGHGVPEVIVWLSKEVAIEHAEDGTTLDLSKVALRKTAKGGWIFVPAPQGEKVVIIGIKCGYRGNSYIHCNPISDNEILFQKFHCLDSPRGNLGISEFTLFNIKKGERIKLRFENSGRHITAKSGEIIVTWDGCDAVTDDFPFELEV
;
A
#
# COMPACT_ATOMS: atom_id res chain seq x y z
N MET A 1 6.31 -12.65 1.97
CA MET A 1 5.02 -12.88 2.63
C MET A 1 4.45 -11.54 3.04
N LEU A 2 5.13 -10.81 3.93
CA LEU A 2 4.97 -9.36 4.07
C LEU A 2 5.74 -8.64 2.95
N GLU A 3 5.20 -7.54 2.44
CA GLU A 3 5.87 -6.62 1.54
C GLU A 3 5.59 -5.19 1.98
N LEU A 4 6.65 -4.39 2.11
CA LEU A 4 6.57 -2.96 2.33
C LEU A 4 6.93 -2.27 1.01
N ILE A 5 6.06 -1.38 0.54
CA ILE A 5 6.30 -0.58 -0.65
C ILE A 5 6.58 0.84 -0.21
N GLU A 6 7.77 1.35 -0.56
CA GLU A 6 8.24 2.68 -0.18
C GLU A 6 8.16 3.69 -1.33
N SER A 7 8.02 3.20 -2.56
CA SER A 7 7.86 4.04 -3.74
C SER A 7 6.87 3.46 -4.75
N LEU A 8 6.25 4.34 -5.53
CA LEU A 8 5.28 3.95 -6.57
C LEU A 8 5.68 4.48 -7.93
N ALA A 9 5.42 3.70 -8.97
CA ALA A 9 5.48 4.21 -10.34
C ALA A 9 4.38 5.25 -10.57
N VAL A 10 4.75 6.35 -11.24
CA VAL A 10 3.83 7.43 -11.59
C VAL A 10 3.59 7.46 -13.09
N TYR A 11 2.36 7.78 -13.46
CA TYR A 11 1.90 7.85 -14.83
C TYR A 11 1.41 9.26 -15.14
N GLU A 12 1.65 9.71 -16.37
CA GLU A 12 1.16 10.98 -16.89
C GLU A 12 -0.14 10.76 -17.68
N LYS A 13 -1.08 11.69 -17.54
CA LYS A 13 -2.26 11.81 -18.42
C LYS A 13 -2.46 13.26 -18.84
N THR A 14 -2.60 13.47 -20.14
CA THR A 14 -2.93 14.79 -20.69
C THR A 14 -4.43 14.89 -20.96
N VAL A 15 -5.08 15.90 -20.41
CA VAL A 15 -6.49 16.22 -20.62
C VAL A 15 -6.59 17.71 -20.93
N GLU A 16 -7.18 18.06 -22.08
CA GLU A 16 -7.35 19.47 -22.50
C GLU A 16 -6.03 20.27 -22.48
N GLY A 17 -4.92 19.65 -22.89
CA GLY A 17 -3.59 20.27 -22.89
C GLY A 17 -2.93 20.43 -21.52
N LYS A 18 -3.61 20.04 -20.42
CA LYS A 18 -3.05 20.01 -19.07
C LYS A 18 -2.56 18.60 -18.72
N LYS A 19 -1.36 18.52 -18.15
CA LYS A 19 -0.77 17.28 -17.65
C LYS A 19 -1.21 17.02 -16.21
N TYR A 20 -1.57 15.78 -15.94
CA TYR A 20 -1.91 15.28 -14.61
C TYR A 20 -1.09 14.03 -14.33
N PHE A 21 -0.74 13.82 -13.07
CA PHE A 21 0.06 12.69 -12.63
C PHE A 21 -0.72 11.83 -11.64
N PHE A 22 -0.54 10.52 -11.72
CA PHE A 22 -1.25 9.56 -10.88
C PHE A 22 -0.47 8.26 -10.70
N ALA A 23 -0.72 7.58 -9.58
CA ALA A 23 -0.27 6.22 -9.34
C ALA A 23 -1.42 5.23 -9.58
N LYS A 24 -1.07 4.04 -10.07
CA LYS A 24 -1.98 2.91 -10.27
C LYS A 24 -1.69 1.88 -9.19
N LEU A 25 -2.73 1.47 -8.46
CA LEU A 25 -2.64 0.47 -7.40
C LEU A 25 -3.58 -0.70 -7.70
N GLY A 26 -3.05 -1.90 -7.49
CA GLY A 26 -3.75 -3.16 -7.76
C GLY A 26 -3.94 -3.49 -9.23
N ASP A 27 -4.43 -4.70 -9.47
CA ASP A 27 -4.80 -5.24 -10.76
C ASP A 27 -6.14 -5.97 -10.60
N ARG A 28 -7.21 -5.41 -11.18
CA ARG A 28 -8.52 -6.06 -11.24
C ARG A 28 -8.58 -7.15 -12.33
N GLY A 29 -7.47 -7.41 -13.01
CA GLY A 29 -7.38 -8.24 -14.21
C GLY A 29 -7.38 -7.37 -15.47
N HIS A 30 -6.79 -7.92 -16.54
CA HIS A 30 -6.65 -7.27 -17.85
C HIS A 30 -5.94 -5.91 -17.82
N GLY A 31 -5.08 -5.66 -16.82
CA GLY A 31 -4.28 -4.44 -16.72
C GLY A 31 -5.07 -3.21 -16.24
N VAL A 32 -6.26 -3.42 -15.68
CA VAL A 32 -7.09 -2.35 -15.11
C VAL A 32 -6.73 -2.17 -13.63
N PRO A 33 -6.25 -0.99 -13.22
CA PRO A 33 -5.94 -0.76 -11.81
C PRO A 33 -7.22 -0.78 -10.98
N GLU A 34 -7.13 -1.32 -9.78
CA GLU A 34 -8.26 -1.31 -8.84
C GLU A 34 -8.45 0.09 -8.24
N VAL A 35 -7.35 0.81 -8.00
CA VAL A 35 -7.35 2.15 -7.42
C VAL A 35 -6.43 3.07 -8.23
N ILE A 36 -6.91 4.28 -8.48
CA ILE A 36 -6.13 5.39 -9.03
C ILE A 36 -6.00 6.46 -7.96
N VAL A 37 -4.77 6.86 -7.66
CA VAL A 37 -4.46 7.95 -6.72
C VAL A 37 -3.80 9.08 -7.48
N TRP A 38 -4.41 10.25 -7.49
CA TRP A 38 -3.87 11.43 -8.18
C TRP A 38 -2.75 12.07 -7.37
N LEU A 39 -1.86 12.81 -8.01
CA LEU A 39 -0.88 13.66 -7.33
C LEU A 39 -1.42 15.10 -7.29
N SER A 40 -1.23 15.79 -6.16
CA SER A 40 -1.43 17.23 -6.08
C SER A 40 -0.44 17.96 -6.98
N LYS A 41 -0.69 19.25 -7.24
CA LYS A 41 0.18 20.05 -8.10
C LYS A 41 1.59 20.13 -7.53
N GLU A 42 1.71 20.28 -6.23
CA GLU A 42 2.98 20.40 -5.50
C GLU A 42 3.80 19.12 -5.63
N VAL A 43 3.18 17.97 -5.36
CA VAL A 43 3.83 16.65 -5.50
C VAL A 43 4.19 16.38 -6.95
N ALA A 44 3.33 16.76 -7.90
CA ALA A 44 3.59 16.59 -9.32
C ALA A 44 4.78 17.42 -9.83
N ILE A 45 4.99 18.63 -9.28
CA ILE A 45 6.14 19.48 -9.62
C ILE A 45 7.43 18.82 -9.13
N GLU A 46 7.48 18.38 -7.87
CA GLU A 46 8.65 17.68 -7.30
C GLU A 46 8.95 16.39 -8.08
N HIS A 47 7.91 15.62 -8.40
CA HIS A 47 8.04 14.40 -9.20
C HIS A 47 8.60 14.67 -10.61
N ALA A 48 8.20 15.77 -11.25
CA ALA A 48 8.69 16.13 -12.57
C ALA A 48 10.20 16.46 -12.56
N GLU A 49 10.76 16.82 -11.40
CA GLU A 49 12.20 17.02 -11.20
C GLU A 49 12.92 15.70 -10.90
N ASP A 50 12.34 14.84 -10.06
CA ASP A 50 12.98 13.63 -9.51
C ASP A 50 12.84 12.35 -10.36
N GLY A 51 11.90 12.24 -11.32
CA GLY A 51 11.84 11.13 -12.27
C GLY A 51 10.52 10.34 -12.33
N THR A 52 10.56 9.01 -12.45
CA THR A 52 9.40 8.12 -12.77
C THR A 52 8.72 7.47 -11.56
N THR A 53 9.23 7.73 -10.35
CA THR A 53 8.72 7.15 -9.10
C THR A 53 8.35 8.22 -8.07
N LEU A 54 7.37 7.92 -7.23
CA LEU A 54 6.94 8.73 -6.09
C LEU A 54 7.46 8.11 -4.80
N ASP A 55 8.18 8.88 -3.99
CA ASP A 55 8.60 8.50 -2.64
C ASP A 55 7.43 8.66 -1.65
N LEU A 56 6.98 7.56 -1.05
CA LEU A 56 5.84 7.55 -0.14
C LEU A 56 6.16 8.17 1.23
N SER A 57 7.44 8.33 1.57
CA SER A 57 7.87 8.99 2.81
C SER A 57 7.61 10.50 2.81
N LYS A 58 7.42 11.09 1.62
CA LYS A 58 7.23 12.53 1.42
C LYS A 58 5.77 12.95 1.19
N VAL A 59 4.84 12.01 1.10
CA VAL A 59 3.43 12.29 0.80
C VAL A 59 2.49 11.79 1.86
N ALA A 60 1.30 12.39 1.89
CA ALA A 60 0.15 11.96 2.67
C ALA A 60 -1.04 11.67 1.73
N LEU A 61 -1.83 10.66 2.07
CA LEU A 61 -3.06 10.32 1.37
C LEU A 61 -4.22 11.15 1.88
N ARG A 62 -5.04 11.71 0.99
CA ARG A 62 -6.27 12.43 1.35
C ARG A 62 -7.43 12.00 0.48
N LYS A 63 -8.63 12.04 1.06
CA LYS A 63 -9.88 11.86 0.33
C LYS A 63 -10.33 13.21 -0.22
N THR A 64 -10.61 13.26 -1.51
CA THR A 64 -11.15 14.46 -2.17
C THR A 64 -12.65 14.60 -1.87
N ALA A 65 -13.19 15.81 -2.01
CA ALA A 65 -14.63 16.05 -1.88
C ALA A 65 -15.49 15.21 -2.86
N LYS A 66 -14.91 14.78 -3.98
CA LYS A 66 -15.56 13.90 -4.97
C LYS A 66 -15.40 12.41 -4.66
N GLY A 67 -14.81 12.07 -3.51
CA GLY A 67 -14.64 10.70 -3.04
C GLY A 67 -13.42 9.95 -3.58
N GLY A 68 -12.68 10.53 -4.54
CA GLY A 68 -11.41 9.96 -5.03
C GLY A 68 -10.23 10.24 -4.10
N TRP A 69 -9.10 9.60 -4.36
CA TRP A 69 -7.87 9.72 -3.56
C TRP A 69 -6.82 10.61 -4.21
N ILE A 70 -6.08 11.35 -3.39
CA ILE A 70 -4.99 12.22 -3.82
C ILE A 70 -3.80 12.13 -2.87
N PHE A 71 -2.58 12.09 -3.41
CA PHE A 71 -1.33 12.31 -2.69
C PHE A 71 -1.04 13.81 -2.63
N VAL A 72 -0.83 14.31 -1.42
CA VAL A 72 -0.42 15.68 -1.13
C VAL A 72 0.92 15.66 -0.41
N PRO A 73 1.67 16.79 -0.34
CA PRO A 73 2.89 16.84 0.46
C PRO A 73 2.58 16.45 1.90
N ALA A 74 3.41 15.59 2.48
CA ALA A 74 3.22 15.15 3.85
C ALA A 74 3.45 16.31 4.83
N PRO A 75 2.52 16.55 5.77
CA PRO A 75 2.84 17.33 6.95
C PRO A 75 4.00 16.72 7.73
N GLN A 76 4.72 17.54 8.50
CA GLN A 76 5.85 17.05 9.30
C GLN A 76 5.40 15.93 10.26
N GLY A 77 6.04 14.77 10.14
CA GLY A 77 5.72 13.60 10.96
C GLY A 77 4.50 12.81 10.50
N GLU A 78 4.06 12.96 9.26
CA GLU A 78 3.11 12.07 8.57
C GLU A 78 3.76 11.47 7.32
N LYS A 79 3.40 10.24 6.95
CA LYS A 79 3.80 9.61 5.69
C LYS A 79 2.79 8.57 5.25
N VAL A 80 2.87 8.15 3.99
CA VAL A 80 2.13 7.02 3.47
C VAL A 80 2.94 5.74 3.65
N VAL A 81 2.25 4.67 4.03
CA VAL A 81 2.79 3.32 4.04
C VAL A 81 1.88 2.42 3.23
N ILE A 82 2.49 1.57 2.40
CA ILE A 82 1.79 0.49 1.71
C ILE A 82 2.35 -0.83 2.21
N ILE A 83 1.45 -1.68 2.72
CA ILE A 83 1.77 -3.02 3.19
C ILE A 83 0.95 -4.05 2.42
N GLY A 84 1.65 -5.05 1.90
CA GLY A 84 1.09 -6.19 1.19
C GLY A 84 1.29 -7.49 1.93
N ILE A 85 0.29 -8.36 1.85
CA ILE A 85 0.44 -9.77 2.16
C ILE A 85 0.43 -10.53 0.85
N LYS A 86 1.61 -11.00 0.42
CA LYS A 86 1.71 -11.84 -0.77
C LYS A 86 1.00 -13.15 -0.52
N CYS A 87 0.08 -13.52 -1.40
CA CYS A 87 -0.62 -14.80 -1.40
C CYS A 87 0.25 -15.92 -2.00
N GLY A 88 1.17 -15.63 -2.92
CA GLY A 88 1.96 -16.68 -3.56
C GLY A 88 1.10 -17.51 -4.53
N TYR A 89 1.06 -18.83 -4.37
CA TYR A 89 0.45 -19.72 -5.37
C TYR A 89 -0.95 -20.21 -4.97
N ARG A 90 -1.97 -20.01 -5.82
CA ARG A 90 -3.34 -20.57 -5.64
C ARG A 90 -3.95 -20.29 -4.25
N GLY A 91 -4.58 -19.14 -4.09
CA GLY A 91 -5.29 -18.74 -2.87
C GLY A 91 -5.59 -17.24 -2.85
N ASN A 92 -5.93 -16.74 -1.66
CA ASN A 92 -6.07 -15.31 -1.40
C ASN A 92 -5.35 -14.96 -0.10
N SER A 93 -4.88 -13.72 0.01
CA SER A 93 -4.55 -13.12 1.29
C SER A 93 -5.56 -12.06 1.66
N TYR A 94 -5.72 -11.86 2.97
CA TYR A 94 -6.63 -10.88 3.55
C TYR A 94 -5.93 -10.11 4.65
N ILE A 95 -6.13 -8.80 4.70
CA ILE A 95 -5.66 -7.88 5.72
C ILE A 95 -6.86 -7.35 6.49
N HIS A 96 -6.95 -7.67 7.77
CA HIS A 96 -7.92 -7.11 8.71
C HIS A 96 -7.22 -6.02 9.51
N CYS A 97 -7.56 -4.76 9.23
CA CYS A 97 -7.00 -3.63 9.96
C CYS A 97 -7.87 -3.33 11.19
N ASN A 98 -7.24 -3.35 12.37
CA ASN A 98 -7.83 -2.84 13.59
C ASN A 98 -6.98 -1.64 14.04
N PRO A 99 -7.41 -0.39 13.79
CA PRO A 99 -6.68 0.76 14.29
C PRO A 99 -6.52 0.64 15.82
N ILE A 100 -5.28 0.74 16.31
CA ILE A 100 -5.00 0.77 17.76
C ILE A 100 -5.28 2.17 18.32
N SER A 101 -5.38 3.17 17.45
CA SER A 101 -5.62 4.58 17.80
C SER A 101 -6.94 5.08 17.25
N ASP A 102 -7.52 6.08 17.94
CA ASP A 102 -8.73 6.81 17.51
C ASP A 102 -8.50 7.71 16.28
N ASN A 103 -7.33 7.64 15.64
CA ASN A 103 -7.04 8.45 14.48
C ASN A 103 -7.78 7.92 13.25
N GLU A 104 -8.28 8.85 12.45
CA GLU A 104 -8.94 8.54 11.18
C GLU A 104 -7.89 8.01 10.20
N ILE A 105 -7.60 6.71 10.29
CA ILE A 105 -6.74 6.02 9.35
C ILE A 105 -7.48 5.94 8.03
N LEU A 106 -7.09 6.79 7.09
CA LEU A 106 -7.54 6.69 5.71
C LEU A 106 -6.98 5.40 5.12
N PHE A 107 -7.84 4.42 4.96
CA PHE A 107 -7.48 3.07 4.60
C PHE A 107 -8.06 2.72 3.23
N GLN A 108 -7.21 2.24 2.32
CA GLN A 108 -7.63 1.72 1.03
C GLN A 108 -6.95 0.39 0.76
N LYS A 109 -7.77 -0.65 0.62
CA LYS A 109 -7.34 -1.97 0.15
C LYS A 109 -7.28 -2.02 -1.36
N PHE A 110 -6.39 -2.85 -1.88
CA PHE A 110 -6.35 -3.22 -3.29
C PHE A 110 -5.68 -4.59 -3.45
N HIS A 111 -5.97 -5.24 -4.56
CA HIS A 111 -5.49 -6.59 -4.84
C HIS A 111 -4.50 -6.58 -5.98
N CYS A 112 -3.45 -7.38 -5.87
CA CYS A 112 -2.51 -7.65 -6.95
C CYS A 112 -2.62 -9.13 -7.32
N LEU A 113 -2.77 -9.39 -8.62
CA LEU A 113 -2.78 -10.75 -9.15
C LEU A 113 -1.35 -11.21 -9.40
N ASP A 114 -0.92 -12.24 -8.68
CA ASP A 114 0.37 -12.89 -8.90
C ASP A 114 0.31 -13.86 -10.10
N SER A 115 -0.10 -13.37 -11.29
CA SER A 115 0.17 -13.91 -12.64
C SER A 115 -0.87 -13.44 -13.69
N PRO A 116 -0.47 -12.72 -14.74
CA PRO A 116 -1.32 -12.41 -15.89
C PRO A 116 -1.69 -13.62 -16.77
N ARG A 117 -1.02 -14.78 -16.58
CA ARG A 117 -1.10 -15.96 -17.46
C ARG A 117 -1.62 -17.23 -16.78
N GLY A 118 -2.36 -17.07 -15.67
CA GLY A 118 -3.18 -18.15 -15.10
C GLY A 118 -2.57 -18.92 -13.93
N ASN A 119 -2.16 -18.23 -12.86
CA ASN A 119 -1.85 -18.89 -11.58
C ASN A 119 -2.26 -18.08 -10.32
N LEU A 120 -3.56 -17.74 -10.24
CA LEU A 120 -4.48 -17.89 -9.09
C LEU A 120 -4.08 -17.50 -7.65
N GLY A 121 -3.06 -16.68 -7.40
CA GLY A 121 -2.85 -16.01 -6.11
C GLY A 121 -3.38 -14.58 -6.13
N ILE A 122 -4.26 -14.21 -5.21
CA ILE A 122 -4.71 -12.83 -5.02
C ILE A 122 -4.06 -12.27 -3.75
N SER A 123 -3.11 -11.37 -3.94
CA SER A 123 -2.40 -10.69 -2.86
C SER A 123 -3.15 -9.42 -2.48
N GLU A 124 -3.55 -9.26 -1.23
CA GLU A 124 -4.14 -8.03 -0.71
C GLU A 124 -3.05 -7.09 -0.17
N PHE A 125 -3.18 -5.83 -0.55
CA PHE A 125 -2.38 -4.72 -0.08
C PHE A 125 -3.29 -3.69 0.56
N THR A 126 -2.72 -2.91 1.46
CA THR A 126 -3.35 -1.75 2.03
C THR A 126 -2.42 -0.55 1.99
N LEU A 127 -3.03 0.61 1.80
CA LEU A 127 -2.44 1.94 1.78
C LEU A 127 -3.08 2.74 2.91
N PHE A 128 -2.25 3.36 3.75
CA PHE A 128 -2.72 4.28 4.79
C PHE A 128 -1.68 5.35 5.16
N ASN A 129 -2.14 6.39 5.85
CA ASN A 129 -1.25 7.34 6.52
C ASN A 129 -0.84 6.81 7.88
N ILE A 130 0.42 7.07 8.24
CA ILE A 130 0.93 6.85 9.58
C ILE A 130 1.59 8.13 10.08
N LYS A 131 1.36 8.48 11.35
CA LYS A 131 2.06 9.59 12.00
C LYS A 131 3.16 9.10 12.93
N LYS A 132 4.13 9.96 13.19
CA LYS A 132 5.22 9.67 14.13
C LYS A 132 4.67 9.35 15.51
N GLY A 133 5.06 8.20 16.06
CA GLY A 133 4.58 7.69 17.35
C GLY A 133 3.29 6.86 17.29
N GLU A 134 2.64 6.76 16.13
CA GLU A 134 1.49 5.87 15.96
C GLU A 134 1.93 4.42 15.74
N ARG A 135 1.01 3.51 16.10
CA ARG A 135 1.14 2.08 15.84
C ARG A 135 -0.17 1.56 15.28
N ILE A 136 -0.08 0.79 14.21
CA ILE A 136 -1.23 0.18 13.54
C ILE A 136 -1.09 -1.33 13.62
N LYS A 137 -2.11 -2.01 14.15
CA LYS A 137 -2.15 -3.47 14.21
C LYS A 137 -2.95 -3.98 13.02
N LEU A 138 -2.30 -4.76 12.19
CA LEU A 138 -2.94 -5.47 11.09
C LEU A 138 -2.96 -6.95 11.47
N ARG A 139 -4.13 -7.58 11.43
CA ARG A 139 -4.22 -9.03 11.40
C ARG A 139 -4.28 -9.47 9.95
N PHE A 140 -3.66 -10.59 9.60
CA PHE A 140 -3.76 -11.13 8.25
C PHE A 140 -4.13 -12.60 8.25
N GLU A 141 -4.70 -13.02 7.12
CA GLU A 141 -4.97 -14.41 6.77
C GLU A 141 -4.46 -14.67 5.36
N ASN A 142 -4.00 -15.89 5.09
CA ASN A 142 -3.41 -16.27 3.82
C ASN A 142 -3.70 -17.74 3.51
N SER A 143 -4.48 -17.97 2.45
CA SER A 143 -4.85 -19.31 2.01
C SER A 143 -3.93 -19.85 0.90
N GLY A 144 -2.93 -19.07 0.46
CA GLY A 144 -2.04 -19.43 -0.64
C GLY A 144 -1.15 -20.62 -0.34
N ARG A 145 -0.97 -21.52 -1.31
CA ARG A 145 -0.07 -22.67 -1.20
C ARG A 145 1.39 -22.22 -1.16
N HIS A 146 2.22 -23.03 -0.49
CA HIS A 146 3.67 -22.80 -0.33
C HIS A 146 4.06 -21.53 0.43
N ILE A 147 3.12 -20.91 1.15
CA ILE A 147 3.41 -19.85 2.12
C ILE A 147 3.46 -20.44 3.53
N THR A 148 4.45 -19.99 4.30
CA THR A 148 4.77 -20.48 5.64
C THR A 148 3.81 -19.96 6.71
N ALA A 149 3.51 -18.66 6.76
CA ALA A 149 2.52 -18.13 7.71
C ALA A 149 1.15 -17.95 7.04
N LYS A 150 0.16 -18.62 7.63
CA LYS A 150 -1.23 -18.63 7.17
C LYS A 150 -2.08 -17.56 7.86
N SER A 151 -1.67 -17.13 9.03
CA SER A 151 -2.26 -16.00 9.73
C SER A 151 -1.24 -15.39 10.67
N GLY A 152 -1.50 -14.17 11.10
CA GLY A 152 -0.69 -13.50 12.10
C GLY A 152 -1.08 -12.06 12.25
N GLU A 153 -0.22 -11.32 12.94
CA GLU A 153 -0.37 -9.91 13.22
C GLU A 153 0.86 -9.15 12.74
N ILE A 154 0.70 -7.89 12.36
CA ILE A 154 1.76 -6.99 11.95
C ILE A 154 1.55 -5.69 12.69
N ILE A 155 2.60 -5.21 13.34
CA ILE A 155 2.62 -3.90 13.97
C ILE A 155 3.38 -2.97 13.03
N VAL A 156 2.67 -1.98 12.52
CA VAL A 156 3.24 -0.96 11.64
C VAL A 156 3.50 0.28 12.46
N THR A 157 4.71 0.80 12.37
CA THR A 157 5.16 2.00 13.05
C THR A 157 5.74 2.99 12.06
N TRP A 158 6.00 4.21 12.51
CA TRP A 158 6.69 5.22 11.70
C TRP A 158 8.04 4.74 11.17
N ASP A 159 8.79 3.96 11.95
CA ASP A 159 10.17 3.59 11.63
C ASP A 159 10.26 2.28 10.83
N GLY A 160 9.15 1.54 10.69
CA GLY A 160 9.13 0.26 10.00
C GLY A 160 7.94 -0.60 10.42
N CYS A 161 7.99 -1.88 10.05
CA CYS A 161 6.97 -2.85 10.41
C CYS A 161 7.58 -4.11 11.00
N ASP A 162 6.97 -4.62 12.07
CA ASP A 162 7.33 -5.88 12.70
C ASP A 162 6.19 -6.89 12.50
N ALA A 163 6.50 -8.06 11.95
CA ALA A 163 5.53 -9.15 11.82
C ALA A 163 5.61 -10.05 13.05
N VAL A 164 4.46 -10.31 13.68
CA VAL A 164 4.28 -11.24 14.78
C VAL A 164 3.37 -12.36 14.28
N THR A 165 3.93 -13.51 13.93
CA THR A 165 3.15 -14.66 13.46
C THR A 165 2.81 -15.61 14.60
N ASP A 166 1.57 -16.09 14.65
CA ASP A 166 1.11 -17.04 15.67
C ASP A 166 1.71 -18.46 15.47
N ASP A 167 2.27 -18.74 14.28
CA ASP A 167 2.87 -20.04 13.93
C ASP A 167 4.41 -20.02 13.99
N PHE A 168 4.94 -20.39 15.16
CA PHE A 168 6.30 -20.91 15.46
C PHE A 168 7.55 -20.00 15.34
N PRO A 169 8.58 -20.26 16.17
CA PRO A 169 9.69 -19.36 16.45
C PRO A 169 10.82 -19.61 15.45
N PHE A 170 11.18 -18.59 14.69
CA PHE A 170 12.57 -18.46 14.26
C PHE A 170 12.96 -17.00 14.43
N GLU A 171 13.99 -16.79 15.26
CA GLU A 171 14.72 -15.54 15.36
C GLU A 171 15.12 -15.11 13.94
N LEU A 172 14.75 -13.89 13.57
CA LEU A 172 15.36 -13.21 12.43
C LEU A 172 16.80 -12.87 12.85
N GLU A 173 17.77 -13.62 12.34
CA GLU A 173 19.16 -13.15 12.32
C GLU A 173 19.23 -11.88 11.46
N VAL A 174 19.81 -10.84 12.08
CA VAL A 174 20.06 -9.50 11.54
C VAL A 174 21.13 -9.53 10.45
#